data_AF-A0A0F9Q4U0-F1
#
_entry.id   AF-A0A0F9Q4U0-F1
#
_cell.length_a   1.000
_cell.length_b   1.000
_cell.length_c   1.000
_cell.angle_alpha   90.00
_cell.angle_beta   90.00
_cell.angle_gamma   90.00
#
_symmetry.space_group_name_H-M   'P 1'
#
loop_
_entity.id
_entity.type
_entity.pdbx_description
1 polymer ?
#
loop_
_entity_poly.entity_id
_entity_poly.type
_entity_poly.pdbx_seq_one_letter_code
_entity_poly.pdbx_strand_id
1 'polypeptide(L)'
;MAITKLAPKTDLNSLDNSTHIQFICPVCKTKKSLKFPKTVISQAKGLTTMSIARGLVCKHQFQAFVDKNFMVRAYQKVDFEFEKIKSEEEKKEQPEDDLKNDIKLFENLILEGDYLEYKPKVASKMNNNDQKNYKQENKLKPKIDLQELYEEFWEFIDENNKVFKDFIKNDARRKKLYPLY
;
A
#
# COMPACT_ATOMS: atom_id res chain seq x y z
N MET A 1 66.60 -26.02 0.31
CA MET A 1 65.20 -26.45 0.46
C MET A 1 64.33 -25.20 0.41
N ALA A 2 63.57 -24.99 -0.67
CA ALA A 2 62.70 -23.82 -0.82
C ALA A 2 61.25 -24.30 -0.92
N ILE A 3 60.43 -23.92 0.07
CA ILE A 3 59.00 -24.24 0.10
C ILE A 3 58.27 -23.00 -0.45
N THR A 4 57.84 -23.07 -1.70
CA THR A 4 56.97 -22.07 -2.32
C THR A 4 55.55 -22.26 -1.81
N LYS A 5 55.03 -21.26 -1.09
CA LYS A 5 53.61 -21.15 -0.73
C LYS A 5 52.80 -20.89 -2.00
N LEU A 6 52.11 -21.90 -2.49
CA LEU A 6 51.09 -21.76 -3.52
C LEU A 6 49.84 -21.12 -2.90
N ALA A 7 49.47 -19.95 -3.41
CA ALA A 7 48.20 -19.29 -3.13
C ALA A 7 47.01 -20.18 -3.54
N PRO A 8 45.86 -20.08 -2.86
CA PRO A 8 44.70 -20.89 -3.21
C PRO A 8 44.13 -20.37 -4.53
N LYS A 9 44.01 -21.29 -5.49
CA LYS A 9 43.32 -21.05 -6.76
C LYS A 9 41.86 -20.73 -6.45
N THR A 10 41.43 -19.52 -6.77
CA THR A 10 40.01 -19.19 -6.86
C THR A 10 39.46 -19.94 -8.07
N ASP A 11 38.82 -21.07 -7.79
CA ASP A 11 38.06 -21.81 -8.78
C ASP A 11 36.86 -20.95 -9.23
N LEU A 12 37.02 -20.35 -10.40
CA LEU A 12 35.98 -19.83 -11.27
C LEU A 12 35.08 -20.99 -11.71
N ASN A 13 34.12 -21.39 -10.86
CA ASN A 13 33.04 -22.30 -11.22
C ASN A 13 31.76 -21.97 -10.41
N SER A 14 31.14 -20.82 -10.70
CA SER A 14 29.82 -20.42 -10.18
C SER A 14 28.70 -20.68 -11.19
N LEU A 15 28.74 -21.84 -11.86
CA LEU A 15 27.72 -22.22 -12.86
C LEU A 15 26.49 -22.82 -12.15
N ASP A 16 25.38 -22.07 -12.17
CA ASP A 16 24.00 -22.53 -12.04
C ASP A 16 23.52 -23.14 -10.71
N ASN A 17 23.62 -22.40 -9.61
CA ASN A 17 22.86 -22.71 -8.38
C ASN A 17 21.38 -22.29 -8.48
N SER A 18 20.72 -22.63 -9.58
CA SER A 18 19.33 -22.26 -9.84
C SER A 18 18.42 -23.48 -9.89
N THR A 19 17.24 -23.36 -9.28
CA THR A 19 16.22 -24.40 -9.22
C THR A 19 14.92 -23.90 -9.81
N HIS A 20 14.19 -24.81 -10.44
CA HIS A 20 12.85 -24.56 -10.95
C HIS A 20 11.81 -25.00 -9.94
N ILE A 21 10.90 -24.11 -9.56
CA ILE A 21 9.79 -24.42 -8.66
C ILE A 21 8.49 -24.18 -9.40
N GLN A 22 7.58 -25.15 -9.33
CA GLN A 22 6.26 -25.05 -9.94
C GLN A 22 5.27 -24.40 -8.96
N PHE A 23 4.72 -23.26 -9.35
CA PHE A 23 3.68 -22.55 -8.61
C PHE A 23 2.32 -22.78 -9.25
N ILE A 24 1.30 -22.92 -8.42
CA ILE A 24 -0.10 -23.04 -8.81
C ILE A 24 -0.85 -21.88 -8.17
N CYS A 25 -1.50 -21.05 -8.98
CA CYS A 25 -2.31 -19.96 -8.44
C CYS A 25 -3.48 -20.52 -7.60
N PRO A 26 -3.66 -20.11 -6.34
CA PRO A 26 -4.76 -20.58 -5.51
C PRO A 26 -6.14 -20.08 -5.98
N VAL A 27 -6.18 -19.01 -6.79
CA VAL A 27 -7.42 -18.38 -7.29
C VAL A 27 -7.88 -18.99 -8.61
N CYS A 28 -7.00 -19.05 -9.62
CA CYS A 28 -7.36 -19.48 -10.98
C CYS A 28 -6.70 -20.80 -11.43
N LYS A 29 -5.90 -21.43 -10.55
CA LYS A 29 -5.23 -22.72 -10.80
C LYS A 29 -4.22 -22.73 -11.96
N THR A 30 -3.87 -21.58 -12.53
CA THR A 30 -2.77 -21.45 -13.50
C THR A 30 -1.46 -21.97 -12.91
N LYS A 31 -0.76 -22.80 -13.67
CA LYS A 31 0.53 -23.38 -13.28
C LYS A 31 1.66 -22.67 -14.01
N LYS A 32 2.74 -22.33 -13.32
CA LYS A 32 3.95 -21.80 -13.94
C LYS A 32 5.20 -22.24 -13.18
N SER A 33 6.24 -22.57 -13.93
CA SER A 33 7.56 -22.85 -13.36
C SER A 33 8.39 -21.56 -13.34
N LEU A 34 8.98 -21.25 -12.19
CA LEU A 34 9.81 -20.07 -11.99
C LEU A 34 11.20 -20.49 -11.51
N LYS A 35 12.23 -19.77 -11.96
CA LYS A 35 13.64 -20.05 -11.66
C LYS A 35 14.10 -19.21 -10.47
N PHE A 36 14.64 -19.85 -9.44
CA PHE A 36 15.12 -19.21 -8.22
C PHE A 36 16.52 -19.69 -7.83
N PRO A 37 17.36 -18.82 -7.24
CA PRO A 37 18.64 -19.25 -6.71
C PRO A 37 18.43 -20.07 -5.42
N LYS A 38 19.14 -21.21 -5.31
CA LYS A 38 19.02 -22.15 -4.19
C LYS A 38 19.28 -21.47 -2.84
N THR A 39 20.13 -20.46 -2.81
CA THR A 39 20.54 -19.71 -1.62
C THR A 39 19.37 -19.08 -0.87
N VAL A 40 18.34 -18.61 -1.58
CA VAL A 40 17.18 -17.93 -0.97
C VAL A 40 16.33 -18.91 -0.14
N ILE A 41 16.32 -20.18 -0.51
CA ILE A 41 15.49 -21.21 0.14
C ILE A 41 16.31 -22.00 1.16
N SER A 42 17.58 -22.30 0.86
CA SER A 42 18.43 -23.12 1.72
C SER A 42 18.83 -22.43 3.03
N GLN A 43 18.85 -21.09 3.07
CA GLN A 43 19.23 -20.32 4.25
C GLN A 43 18.13 -20.26 5.33
N ALA A 44 16.87 -20.51 4.97
CA ALA A 44 15.77 -20.42 5.92
C ALA A 44 15.78 -21.61 6.91
N LYS A 45 15.49 -21.37 8.19
CA LYS A 45 15.39 -22.45 9.19
C LYS A 45 14.21 -23.39 8.91
N GLY A 46 13.08 -22.83 8.43
CA GLY A 46 11.82 -23.54 8.17
C GLY A 46 11.32 -23.40 6.72
N LEU A 47 10.07 -22.98 6.56
CA LEU A 47 9.47 -22.67 5.25
C LEU A 47 9.89 -21.26 4.80
N THR A 48 10.22 -21.13 3.51
CA THR A 48 10.46 -19.85 2.85
C THR A 48 9.15 -19.30 2.31
N THR A 49 8.73 -18.14 2.82
CA THR A 49 7.57 -17.42 2.29
C THR A 49 7.97 -16.62 1.06
N MET A 50 7.26 -16.83 -0.05
CA MET A 50 7.50 -16.15 -1.32
C MET A 50 6.26 -15.36 -1.73
N SER A 51 6.42 -14.05 -1.92
CA SER A 51 5.36 -13.19 -2.45
C SER A 51 5.37 -13.23 -3.97
N ILE A 52 4.28 -13.71 -4.57
CA ILE A 52 4.11 -13.80 -6.02
C ILE A 52 3.23 -12.63 -6.48
N ALA A 53 3.89 -11.62 -7.06
CA ALA A 53 3.23 -10.46 -7.64
C ALA A 53 2.41 -10.80 -8.88
N ARG A 54 1.46 -9.91 -9.20
CA ARG A 54 0.63 -9.99 -10.42
C ARG A 54 1.53 -10.01 -11.66
N GLY A 55 1.20 -10.85 -12.62
CA GLY A 55 1.94 -11.03 -13.88
C GLY A 55 3.08 -12.06 -13.80
N LEU A 56 3.56 -12.43 -12.61
CA LEU A 56 4.60 -13.46 -12.51
C LEU A 56 4.06 -14.83 -12.89
N VAL A 57 2.92 -15.26 -12.33
CA VAL A 57 2.26 -16.53 -12.67
C VAL A 57 0.96 -16.29 -13.45
N CYS A 58 0.15 -15.37 -12.97
CA CYS A 58 -1.13 -14.96 -13.55
C CYS A 58 -1.48 -13.54 -13.06
N LYS A 59 -2.70 -13.05 -13.32
CA LYS A 59 -3.14 -11.72 -12.88
C LYS A 59 -3.34 -11.57 -11.36
N HIS A 60 -3.36 -12.68 -10.61
CA HIS A 60 -3.59 -12.67 -9.16
C HIS A 60 -2.29 -12.62 -8.37
N GLN A 61 -2.35 -11.92 -7.24
CA GLN A 61 -1.31 -11.89 -6.21
C GLN A 61 -1.59 -12.96 -5.15
N PHE A 62 -0.54 -13.66 -4.70
CA PHE A 62 -0.64 -14.65 -3.64
C PHE A 62 0.73 -14.90 -3.00
N GLN A 63 0.74 -15.46 -1.80
CA GLN A 63 1.95 -15.95 -1.15
C GLN A 63 2.03 -17.48 -1.25
N ALA A 64 3.24 -18.00 -1.37
CA ALA A 64 3.53 -19.41 -1.41
C ALA A 64 4.59 -19.78 -0.37
N PHE A 65 4.40 -20.91 0.30
CA PHE A 65 5.35 -21.41 1.29
C PHE A 65 6.13 -22.58 0.70
N VAL A 66 7.43 -22.40 0.54
CA VAL A 66 8.32 -23.36 -0.10
C VAL A 66 9.23 -23.99 0.96
N ASP A 67 9.40 -25.30 0.92
CA ASP A 67 10.32 -26.00 1.81
C ASP A 67 11.75 -26.09 1.25
N LYS A 68 12.66 -26.67 2.05
CA LYS A 68 14.06 -26.90 1.65
C LYS A 68 14.23 -27.90 0.50
N ASN A 69 13.18 -28.66 0.20
CA ASN A 69 13.15 -29.60 -0.93
C ASN A 69 12.60 -28.93 -2.20
N PHE A 70 12.44 -27.60 -2.20
CA PHE A 70 11.94 -26.81 -3.32
C PHE A 70 10.49 -27.16 -3.69
N MET A 71 9.72 -27.68 -2.73
CA MET A 71 8.31 -28.04 -2.89
C MET A 71 7.41 -27.01 -2.21
N VAL A 72 6.36 -26.60 -2.91
CA VAL A 72 5.35 -25.70 -2.35
C VAL A 72 4.43 -26.49 -1.41
N ARG A 73 4.35 -26.07 -0.15
CA ARG A 73 3.54 -26.71 0.91
C ARG A 73 2.18 -26.07 1.10
N ALA A 74 2.10 -24.75 0.95
CA ALA A 74 0.86 -24.01 1.15
C ALA A 74 0.83 -22.75 0.28
N TYR A 75 -0.39 -22.23 0.10
CA TYR A 75 -0.65 -20.95 -0.54
C TYR A 75 -1.52 -20.09 0.37
N GLN A 76 -1.31 -18.79 0.34
CA GLN A 76 -2.14 -17.81 1.02
C GLN A 76 -2.63 -16.77 0.01
N LYS A 77 -3.94 -16.54 -0.01
CA LYS A 77 -4.57 -15.49 -0.82
C LYS A 77 -4.37 -14.15 -0.14
N VAL A 78 -4.23 -13.10 -0.94
CA VAL A 78 -4.16 -11.72 -0.45
C VAL A 78 -5.55 -11.11 -0.60
N ASP A 79 -6.20 -10.81 0.53
CA ASP A 79 -7.56 -10.25 0.55
C ASP A 79 -7.57 -8.74 0.23
N PHE A 80 -6.52 -8.04 0.65
CA PHE A 80 -6.35 -6.61 0.45
C PHE A 80 -4.90 -6.26 0.10
N GLU A 81 -4.71 -5.42 -0.91
CA GLU A 81 -3.42 -4.90 -1.33
C GLU A 81 -3.56 -3.38 -1.49
N PHE A 82 -2.66 -2.61 -0.87
CA PHE A 82 -2.62 -1.17 -1.07
C PHE A 82 -2.25 -0.85 -2.51
N GLU A 83 -2.99 0.07 -3.13
CA GLU A 83 -2.58 0.62 -4.42
C GLU A 83 -1.24 1.32 -4.23
N LYS A 84 -0.24 0.93 -5.02
CA LYS A 84 0.99 1.71 -5.11
C LYS A 84 0.59 3.06 -5.70
N ILE A 85 0.52 4.08 -4.85
CA ILE A 85 0.59 5.48 -5.30
C ILE A 85 1.90 5.53 -6.07
N LYS A 86 1.80 5.63 -7.40
CA LYS A 86 2.98 5.85 -8.24
C LYS A 86 3.42 7.26 -7.89
N SER A 87 4.29 7.42 -6.90
CA SER A 87 5.16 8.59 -6.89
C SER A 87 5.84 8.61 -8.25
N GLU A 88 5.79 9.75 -8.91
CA GLU A 88 6.17 9.96 -10.29
C GLU A 88 7.69 9.89 -10.50
N GLU A 89 8.38 8.94 -9.85
CA GLU A 89 9.83 8.85 -9.89
C GLU A 89 10.36 8.01 -11.07
N GLU A 90 9.49 7.46 -11.93
CA GLU A 90 9.93 6.67 -13.10
C GLU A 90 9.26 7.07 -14.43
N LYS A 91 8.94 8.35 -14.62
CA LYS A 91 8.60 8.88 -15.96
C LYS A 91 9.39 10.14 -16.29
N LYS A 92 10.48 9.91 -17.04
CA LYS A 92 10.98 10.72 -18.17
C LYS A 92 10.64 12.22 -18.14
N GLU A 93 11.68 13.02 -17.90
CA GLU A 93 11.94 14.34 -18.51
C GLU A 93 10.74 14.98 -19.24
N GLN A 94 9.94 15.78 -18.54
CA GLN A 94 9.40 17.08 -18.99
C GLN A 94 9.10 17.96 -17.75
N PRO A 95 9.85 19.04 -17.49
CA PRO A 95 9.75 19.81 -16.26
C PRO A 95 9.15 21.20 -16.51
N GLU A 96 7.83 21.40 -16.50
CA GLU A 96 7.31 22.79 -16.60
C GLU A 96 6.13 23.16 -15.70
N ASP A 97 5.38 22.22 -15.11
CA ASP A 97 4.16 22.59 -14.36
C ASP A 97 4.21 22.36 -12.84
N ASP A 98 4.94 21.37 -12.33
CA ASP A 98 4.95 21.12 -10.87
C ASP A 98 5.81 22.10 -10.06
N LEU A 99 6.92 22.59 -10.62
CA LEU A 99 7.76 23.63 -9.99
C LEU A 99 6.98 24.92 -9.70
N LYS A 100 5.97 25.25 -10.52
CA LYS A 100 5.19 26.48 -10.34
C LYS A 100 4.32 26.44 -9.09
N ASN A 101 3.85 25.26 -8.66
CA ASN A 101 3.04 25.14 -7.46
C ASN A 101 3.89 25.24 -6.20
N ASP A 102 5.08 24.63 -6.22
CA ASP A 102 6.00 24.70 -5.09
C ASP A 102 6.54 26.13 -4.92
N ILE A 103 6.96 26.79 -6.01
CA ILE A 103 7.42 28.18 -5.97
C ILE A 103 6.32 29.11 -5.42
N LYS A 104 5.05 28.92 -5.84
CA LYS A 104 3.92 29.67 -5.27
C LYS A 104 3.70 29.41 -3.78
N LEU A 105 3.95 28.20 -3.30
CA LEU A 105 3.84 27.87 -1.89
C LEU A 105 4.93 28.60 -1.09
N PHE A 106 6.18 28.57 -1.58
CA PHE A 106 7.33 29.24 -0.94
C PHE A 106 7.24 30.76 -0.98
N GLU A 107 6.69 31.35 -2.04
CA GLU A 107 6.50 32.81 -2.15
C GLU A 107 5.54 33.40 -1.10
N ASN A 108 4.67 32.56 -0.54
CA ASN A 108 3.70 32.95 0.48
C ASN A 108 4.18 32.60 1.91
N LEU A 109 5.36 31.99 2.06
CA LEU A 109 5.96 31.70 3.37
C LEU A 109 6.95 32.81 3.74
N ILE A 110 6.78 33.37 4.94
CA ILE A 110 7.70 34.32 5.56
C ILE A 110 8.49 33.57 6.61
N LEU A 111 9.82 33.61 6.48
CA LEU A 111 10.78 32.99 7.39
C LEU A 111 11.62 34.09 8.03
N GLU A 112 11.48 34.29 9.35
CA GLU A 112 12.30 35.22 10.13
C GLU A 112 12.87 34.49 11.36
N GLY A 113 14.10 34.01 11.27
CA GLY A 113 14.71 33.17 12.32
C GLY A 113 13.95 31.86 12.50
N ASP A 114 13.48 31.59 13.72
CA ASP A 114 12.67 30.40 14.07
C ASP A 114 11.17 30.61 13.83
N TYR A 115 10.77 31.75 13.26
CA TYR A 115 9.37 32.09 12.99
C TYR A 115 9.00 31.79 11.53
N LEU A 116 7.93 31.01 11.35
CA LEU A 116 7.33 30.65 10.07
C LEU A 116 5.89 31.14 10.02
N GLU A 117 5.57 32.02 9.07
CA GLU A 117 4.21 32.54 8.87
C GLU A 117 3.80 32.48 7.39
N TYR A 118 2.60 31.96 7.10
CA TYR A 118 2.06 31.90 5.74
C TYR A 118 1.14 33.10 5.48
N LYS A 119 1.52 33.97 4.54
CA LYS A 119 0.71 35.12 4.07
C LYS A 119 0.39 34.97 2.59
N PRO A 120 -0.77 34.39 2.22
CA PRO A 120 -1.15 34.31 0.83
C PRO A 120 -1.39 35.72 0.27
N LYS A 121 -0.73 36.05 -0.85
CA LYS A 121 -1.03 37.29 -1.58
C LYS A 121 -2.47 37.22 -2.11
N VAL A 122 -3.38 37.95 -1.47
CA VAL A 122 -4.80 38.02 -1.87
C VAL A 122 -4.90 38.47 -3.33
N ALA A 123 -5.61 37.67 -4.12
CA ALA A 123 -5.77 37.84 -5.57
C ALA A 123 -6.38 39.21 -5.92
N SER A 124 -5.58 40.11 -6.49
CA SER A 124 -6.13 41.20 -7.30
C SER A 124 -6.23 40.72 -8.76
N LYS A 125 -7.48 40.59 -9.21
CA LYS A 125 -7.93 40.32 -10.60
C LYS A 125 -7.69 38.90 -11.12
N MET A 126 -8.57 37.97 -10.72
CA MET A 126 -8.80 36.73 -11.48
C MET A 126 -9.54 37.05 -12.79
N ASN A 127 -8.89 36.76 -13.91
CA ASN A 127 -9.54 36.59 -15.21
C ASN A 127 -10.43 35.33 -15.18
N ASN A 128 -11.61 35.43 -15.78
CA ASN A 128 -12.72 34.45 -15.72
C ASN A 128 -12.48 33.06 -16.38
N ASN A 129 -11.24 32.64 -16.64
CA ASN A 129 -11.00 31.43 -17.43
C ASN A 129 -10.59 30.16 -16.65
N ASP A 130 -10.32 30.24 -15.35
CA ASP A 130 -9.91 29.07 -14.53
C ASP A 130 -11.01 28.48 -13.64
N GLN A 131 -12.29 28.65 -14.01
CA GLN A 131 -13.42 28.02 -13.29
C GLN A 131 -13.75 26.58 -13.74
N LYS A 132 -12.84 25.86 -14.44
CA LYS A 132 -13.18 24.54 -14.99
C LYS A 132 -12.53 23.31 -14.37
N ASN A 133 -11.67 23.39 -13.34
CA ASN A 133 -11.03 22.18 -12.78
C ASN A 133 -11.10 21.96 -11.26
N TYR A 134 -12.01 22.62 -10.54
CA TYR A 134 -12.31 22.31 -9.13
C TYR A 134 -13.72 21.76 -8.88
N LYS A 135 -14.37 21.18 -9.90
CA LYS A 135 -15.75 20.63 -9.80
C LYS A 135 -15.90 19.15 -10.16
N GLN A 136 -14.84 18.35 -10.25
CA GLN A 136 -14.96 16.94 -10.68
C GLN A 136 -14.52 15.84 -9.71
N GLU A 137 -14.25 16.12 -8.43
CA GLU A 137 -14.03 15.05 -7.42
C GLU A 137 -15.14 14.93 -6.37
N ASN A 138 -16.39 15.23 -6.75
CA ASN A 138 -17.55 15.06 -5.86
C ASN A 138 -18.67 14.21 -6.49
N LYS A 139 -18.32 13.17 -7.24
CA LYS A 139 -19.31 12.20 -7.72
C LYS A 139 -18.82 10.78 -7.44
N LEU A 140 -19.57 10.12 -6.54
CA LEU A 140 -19.49 8.73 -6.08
C LEU A 140 -18.82 8.52 -4.71
N LYS A 141 -19.18 9.32 -3.70
CA LYS A 141 -19.37 8.72 -2.38
C LYS A 141 -20.77 8.08 -2.39
N PRO A 142 -20.93 6.78 -2.08
CA PRO A 142 -22.27 6.28 -1.77
C PRO A 142 -22.82 7.17 -0.64
N LYS A 143 -24.02 7.72 -0.84
CA LYS A 143 -24.74 8.38 0.25
C LYS A 143 -25.19 7.25 1.18
N ILE A 144 -24.28 6.78 2.04
CA ILE A 144 -24.66 5.94 3.17
C ILE A 144 -25.65 6.77 3.97
N ASP A 145 -26.83 6.19 4.20
CA ASP A 145 -27.86 6.86 4.97
C ASP A 145 -27.40 6.97 6.43
N LEU A 146 -27.74 8.05 7.11
CA LEU A 146 -27.39 8.24 8.52
C LEU A 146 -27.93 7.09 9.38
N GLN A 147 -29.07 6.53 8.99
CA GLN A 147 -29.67 5.36 9.62
C GLN A 147 -28.82 4.10 9.42
N GLU A 148 -28.31 3.85 8.22
CA GLU A 148 -27.48 2.69 7.91
C GLU A 148 -26.16 2.74 8.69
N LEU A 149 -25.52 3.91 8.71
CA LEU A 149 -24.33 4.16 9.51
C LEU A 149 -24.61 3.97 11.01
N TYR A 150 -25.79 4.36 11.49
CA TYR A 150 -26.16 4.15 12.88
C TYR A 150 -26.32 2.66 13.20
N GLU A 151 -27.04 1.90 12.37
CA GLU A 151 -27.26 0.47 12.61
C GLU A 151 -25.97 -0.36 12.59
N GLU A 152 -25.00 0.01 11.77
CA GLU A 152 -23.71 -0.69 11.69
C GLU A 152 -22.77 -0.34 12.85
N PHE A 153 -22.83 0.88 13.37
CA PHE A 153 -21.84 1.40 14.32
C PHE A 153 -22.42 1.87 15.66
N TRP A 154 -23.67 1.54 15.99
CA TRP A 154 -24.33 2.06 17.20
C TRP A 154 -23.55 1.71 18.48
N GLU A 155 -22.77 0.64 18.55
CA GLU A 155 -21.98 0.28 19.74
C GLU A 155 -20.85 1.29 20.04
N PHE A 156 -20.38 2.02 19.03
CA PHE A 156 -19.25 2.96 19.12
C PHE A 156 -19.68 4.43 19.21
N ILE A 157 -20.98 4.72 19.10
CA ILE A 157 -21.50 6.08 19.11
C ILE A 157 -21.85 6.49 20.54
N ASP A 158 -21.20 7.54 21.05
CA ASP A 158 -21.47 8.09 22.38
C ASP A 158 -22.94 8.52 22.57
N GLU A 159 -23.46 8.36 23.78
CA GLU A 159 -24.83 8.75 24.14
C GLU A 159 -25.08 10.26 23.96
N ASN A 160 -24.02 11.07 24.11
CA ASN A 160 -24.06 12.52 23.99
C ASN A 160 -23.87 13.03 22.54
N ASN A 161 -23.85 12.12 21.56
CA ASN A 161 -23.64 12.51 20.17
C ASN A 161 -24.86 13.27 19.62
N LYS A 162 -24.65 14.54 19.23
CA LYS A 162 -25.71 15.43 18.73
C LYS A 162 -26.27 15.00 17.39
N VAL A 163 -25.49 14.31 16.56
CA VAL A 163 -25.86 13.90 15.20
C VAL A 163 -26.80 12.69 15.23
N PHE A 164 -26.58 11.76 16.15
CA PHE A 164 -27.36 10.53 16.26
C PHE A 164 -28.42 10.55 17.38
N LYS A 165 -28.71 11.74 17.93
CA LYS A 165 -29.56 11.90 19.12
C LYS A 165 -30.93 11.23 18.99
N ASP A 166 -31.54 11.30 17.81
CA ASP A 166 -32.86 10.75 17.56
C ASP A 166 -32.82 9.21 17.47
N PHE A 167 -31.76 8.66 16.88
CA PHE A 167 -31.53 7.21 16.83
C PHE A 167 -31.21 6.64 18.21
N ILE A 168 -30.34 7.32 18.99
CA ILE A 168 -29.95 6.92 20.35
C ILE A 168 -31.17 6.85 21.30
N LYS A 169 -32.08 7.82 21.24
CA LYS A 169 -33.27 7.85 22.10
C LYS A 169 -34.25 6.70 21.82
N ASN A 170 -34.34 6.31 20.55
CA ASN A 170 -35.29 5.31 20.07
C ASN A 170 -34.71 3.88 20.11
N ASP A 171 -33.41 3.72 20.32
CA ASP A 171 -32.76 2.42 20.35
C ASP A 171 -32.99 1.69 21.69
N ALA A 172 -33.80 0.62 21.63
CA ALA A 172 -34.08 -0.23 22.79
C ALA A 172 -32.87 -1.10 23.21
N ARG A 173 -31.90 -1.36 22.32
CA ARG A 173 -30.70 -2.16 22.63
C ARG A 173 -29.84 -1.47 23.69
N ARG A 174 -29.70 -0.15 23.58
CA ARG A 174 -28.93 0.67 24.53
C ARG A 174 -29.52 0.66 25.93
N LYS A 175 -30.85 0.63 26.06
CA LYS A 175 -31.56 0.54 27.35
C LYS A 175 -31.35 -0.81 28.05
N LYS A 176 -31.03 -1.88 27.31
CA LYS A 176 -30.75 -3.20 27.87
C LYS A 176 -29.31 -3.36 28.35
N LEU A 177 -28.36 -2.65 27.74
CA LEU A 177 -26.93 -2.73 28.07
C LEU A 177 -26.57 -1.97 29.33
N TYR A 178 -27.27 -0.87 29.61
CA TYR A 178 -27.14 -0.10 30.85
C TYR A 178 -28.50 0.00 31.54
N PRO A 179 -28.96 -1.08 32.21
CA PRO A 179 -30.08 -0.94 33.13
C PRO A 179 -29.61 -0.01 34.25
N LEU A 180 -30.14 1.21 34.24
CA LEU A 180 -30.00 2.16 35.34
C LEU A 180 -30.45 1.45 36.63
N TYR A 181 -29.53 1.30 37.58
CA TYR A 181 -29.84 1.10 38.99
C TYR A 181 -30.53 2.34 39.55
#